data_AF-A0A3D5DVF6-F1
#
_entry.id   AF-A0A3D5DVF6-F1
#
_cell.length_a   1.000
_cell.length_b   1.000
_cell.length_c   1.000
_cell.angle_alpha   90.00
_cell.angle_beta   90.00
_cell.angle_gamma   90.00
#
_symmetry.space_group_name_H-M   'P 1'
#
loop_
_entity.id
_entity.type
_entity.pdbx_description
1 polymer ?
#
loop_
_entity_poly.entity_id
_entity_poly.type
_entity_poly.pdbx_seq_one_letter_code
_entity_poly.pdbx_strand_id
1 'polypeptide(L)'
;DMVLVQLAGDRAGGPLTPHGARQMLERAGRRAGLGLVTPHAFRHTWASALTSATGGNTKAVADEGGWANAKTVEDTYAHLAGEPAMEAALRQVWGTGR
;
A
#
# COMPACT_ATOMS: atom_id res chain seq x y z
N ASP A 1 0.68 -15.38 -17.86
CA ASP A 1 1.95 -14.72 -17.50
C ASP A 1 2.07 -14.42 -16.02
N MET A 2 3.29 -14.52 -15.50
CA MET A 2 3.63 -14.11 -14.13
C MET A 2 4.13 -12.67 -14.17
N VAL A 3 3.53 -11.79 -13.35
CA VAL A 3 3.89 -10.36 -13.31
C VAL A 3 5.20 -10.13 -12.54
N LEU A 4 5.49 -10.96 -11.53
CA LEU A 4 6.71 -10.87 -10.72
C LEU A 4 7.46 -12.20 -10.76
N VAL A 5 8.72 -12.14 -11.19
CA VAL A 5 9.62 -13.28 -11.33
C VAL A 5 10.92 -13.09 -10.56
N GLN A 6 11.56 -14.18 -10.20
CA GLN A 6 12.87 -14.17 -9.56
C GLN A 6 13.95 -13.98 -10.62
N LEU A 7 14.87 -13.05 -10.39
CA LEU A 7 15.93 -12.71 -11.36
C LEU A 7 17.27 -13.42 -11.09
N ALA A 8 17.41 -14.07 -9.93
CA ALA A 8 18.66 -14.71 -9.51
C ALA A 8 18.43 -15.89 -8.57
N GLY A 9 19.44 -16.76 -8.45
CA GLY A 9 19.44 -17.97 -7.63
C GLY A 9 18.82 -19.18 -8.34
N ASP A 10 18.72 -20.31 -7.63
CA ASP A 10 18.33 -21.62 -8.19
C ASP A 10 16.92 -21.65 -8.80
N ARG A 11 16.09 -20.64 -8.50
CA ARG A 11 14.73 -20.49 -9.03
C ARG A 11 14.56 -19.29 -9.95
N ALA A 12 15.64 -18.79 -10.55
CA ALA A 12 15.59 -17.72 -11.54
C ALA A 12 14.61 -18.09 -12.68
N GLY A 13 13.80 -17.12 -13.11
CA GLY A 13 12.70 -17.32 -14.06
C GLY A 13 11.41 -17.87 -13.43
N GLY A 14 11.47 -18.38 -12.20
CA GLY A 14 10.30 -18.83 -11.46
C GLY A 14 9.48 -17.70 -10.83
N PRO A 15 8.22 -17.97 -10.42
CA PRO A 15 7.35 -16.96 -9.79
C PRO A 15 7.95 -16.42 -8.48
N LEU A 16 7.81 -15.11 -8.24
CA LEU A 16 8.16 -14.54 -6.95
C LEU A 16 7.21 -15.04 -5.86
N THR A 17 7.77 -15.68 -4.82
CA THR A 17 6.96 -16.15 -3.69
C THR A 17 6.58 -15.00 -2.74
N PRO A 18 5.43 -15.10 -2.03
CA PRO A 18 5.05 -14.12 -1.00
C PRO A 18 6.12 -13.94 0.09
N HIS A 19 6.77 -15.03 0.50
CA HIS A 19 7.86 -14.95 1.48
C HIS A 19 9.06 -14.15 0.95
N GLY A 20 9.48 -14.42 -0.30
CA GLY A 20 10.53 -13.65 -0.97
C GLY A 20 10.21 -12.17 -1.07
N ALA A 21 8.96 -11.83 -1.43
CA ALA A 21 8.50 -10.43 -1.47
C ALA A 21 8.58 -9.75 -0.08
N ARG A 22 8.19 -10.44 1.00
CA ARG A 22 8.31 -9.91 2.37
C ARG A 22 9.76 -9.68 2.76
N GLN A 23 10.67 -10.62 2.46
CA GLN A 23 12.09 -10.42 2.74
C GLN A 23 12.70 -9.26 1.94
N MET A 24 12.27 -9.07 0.68
CA MET A 24 12.69 -7.92 -0.13
C MET A 24 12.26 -6.60 0.52
N LEU A 25 11.03 -6.51 1.01
CA LEU A 25 10.52 -5.33 1.73
C LEU A 25 11.24 -5.10 3.05
N GLU A 26 11.50 -6.15 3.83
CA GLU A 26 12.25 -6.03 5.08
C GLU A 26 13.65 -5.45 4.83
N ARG A 27 14.37 -5.97 3.84
CA ARG A 27 15.69 -5.42 3.47
C ARG A 27 15.59 -3.98 3.00
N ALA A 28 14.56 -3.63 2.24
CA ALA A 28 14.33 -2.26 1.78
C ALA A 28 14.05 -1.31 2.97
N GLY A 29 13.18 -1.71 3.90
CA GLY A 29 12.87 -0.95 5.11
C GLY A 29 14.10 -0.71 5.98
N ARG A 30 14.94 -1.74 6.16
CA ARG A 30 16.23 -1.60 6.86
C ARG A 30 17.17 -0.61 6.16
N ARG A 31 17.33 -0.71 4.83
CA ARG A 31 18.17 0.24 4.05
C ARG A 31 17.65 1.68 4.13
N ALA A 32 16.34 1.86 4.22
CA ALA A 32 15.70 3.17 4.34
C ALA A 32 15.66 3.71 5.78
N GLY A 33 16.14 2.96 6.78
CA GLY A 33 16.04 3.36 8.20
C GLY A 33 14.63 3.30 8.79
N LEU A 34 13.69 2.64 8.10
CA LEU A 34 12.27 2.56 8.49
C LEU A 34 11.91 1.34 9.34
N GLY A 35 12.86 0.43 9.54
CA GLY A 35 12.61 -0.82 10.27
C GLY A 35 11.77 -1.82 9.46
N LEU A 36 10.82 -2.50 10.11
CA LEU A 36 9.99 -3.53 9.50
C LEU A 36 8.88 -2.90 8.63
N VAL A 37 8.99 -3.09 7.32
CA VAL A 37 7.96 -2.69 6.35
C VAL A 37 7.26 -3.93 5.80
N THR A 38 5.92 -3.93 5.82
CA THR A 38 5.10 -5.07 5.37
C THR A 38 4.22 -4.68 4.18
N PRO A 39 3.78 -5.63 3.34
CA PRO A 39 2.78 -5.36 2.29
C PRO A 39 1.49 -4.73 2.85
N HIS A 40 1.11 -5.13 4.06
CA HIS A 40 -0.09 -4.62 4.72
C HIS A 40 0.04 -3.12 5.07
N ALA A 41 1.22 -2.66 5.48
CA ALA A 41 1.47 -1.24 5.75
C ALA A 41 1.27 -0.36 4.50
N PHE A 42 1.68 -0.84 3.32
CA PHE A 42 1.38 -0.15 2.06
C PHE A 42 -0.12 -0.08 1.79
N ARG A 43 -0.85 -1.20 1.98
CA ARG A 43 -2.29 -1.23 1.79
C ARG A 43 -3.01 -0.29 2.77
N HIS A 44 -2.55 -0.18 4.01
CA HIS A 44 -3.06 0.79 4.98
C HIS A 44 -2.83 2.23 4.54
N THR A 45 -1.60 2.55 4.13
CA THR A 45 -1.23 3.90 3.69
C THR A 45 -2.07 4.31 2.47
N TRP A 46 -2.18 3.42 1.49
CA TRP A 46 -3.00 3.62 0.29
C TRP A 46 -4.49 3.80 0.61
N ALA A 47 -5.06 2.96 1.48
CA ALA A 47 -6.47 3.04 1.83
C ALA A 47 -6.81 4.34 2.58
N SER A 48 -5.91 4.76 3.49
CA SER A 48 -6.02 6.04 4.20
C SER A 48 -6.01 7.20 3.22
N ALA A 49 -5.03 7.20 2.31
CA ALA A 49 -4.89 8.20 1.26
C ALA A 49 -6.14 8.33 0.38
N LEU A 50 -6.67 7.19 -0.08
CA LEU A 50 -7.87 7.16 -0.91
C LEU A 50 -9.12 7.60 -0.14
N THR A 51 -9.23 7.22 1.14
CA THR A 51 -10.33 7.65 2.00
C THR A 51 -10.35 9.17 2.14
N SER A 52 -9.20 9.78 2.42
CA SER A 52 -9.09 11.25 2.51
C SER A 52 -9.38 11.92 1.16
N ALA A 53 -8.80 11.43 0.06
CA ALA A 53 -8.97 12.02 -1.27
C ALA A 53 -10.41 11.94 -1.82
N THR A 54 -11.19 10.95 -1.35
CA THR A 54 -12.59 10.78 -1.73
C THR A 54 -13.56 11.44 -0.76
N GLY A 55 -13.05 12.22 0.21
CA GLY A 55 -13.89 12.89 1.21
C GLY A 55 -14.59 11.90 2.16
N GLY A 56 -13.98 10.75 2.44
CA GLY A 56 -14.54 9.73 3.33
C GLY A 56 -15.52 8.77 2.65
N ASN A 57 -15.51 8.66 1.31
CA ASN A 57 -16.33 7.67 0.60
C ASN A 57 -15.77 6.25 0.75
N THR A 58 -16.04 5.64 1.91
CA THR A 58 -15.56 4.30 2.29
C THR A 58 -16.04 3.20 1.36
N LYS A 59 -17.18 3.36 0.69
CA LYS A 59 -17.68 2.41 -0.30
C LYS A 59 -16.79 2.39 -1.55
N ALA A 60 -16.44 3.55 -2.10
CA ALA A 60 -15.53 3.62 -3.24
C ALA A 60 -14.15 3.05 -2.90
N VAL A 61 -13.65 3.32 -1.69
CA VAL A 61 -12.39 2.73 -1.19
C VAL A 61 -12.51 1.21 -1.06
N ALA A 62 -13.65 0.71 -0.57
CA ALA A 62 -13.91 -0.71 -0.43
C ALA A 62 -13.89 -1.43 -1.79
N ASP A 63 -14.59 -0.85 -2.77
CA ASP A 63 -14.68 -1.37 -4.13
C ASP A 63 -13.29 -1.40 -4.79
N GLU A 64 -12.53 -0.30 -4.74
CA GLU A 64 -11.19 -0.23 -5.32
C GLU A 64 -10.20 -1.16 -4.61
N GLY A 65 -10.31 -1.32 -3.30
CA GLY A 65 -9.45 -2.24 -2.55
C GLY A 65 -9.88 -3.70 -2.67
N GLY A 66 -11.04 -3.99 -3.27
CA GLY A 66 -11.59 -5.34 -3.36
C GLY A 66 -11.98 -5.93 -2.00
N TRP A 67 -12.43 -5.09 -1.05
CA TRP A 67 -13.03 -5.58 0.19
C TRP A 67 -14.49 -5.97 -0.04
N ALA A 68 -14.89 -7.12 0.50
CA ALA A 68 -16.27 -7.58 0.40
C ALA A 68 -17.27 -6.69 1.18
N ASN A 69 -16.79 -5.82 2.07
CA ASN A 69 -17.63 -4.93 2.87
C ASN A 69 -16.88 -3.63 3.23
N ALA A 70 -17.56 -2.49 3.02
CA ALA A 70 -17.12 -1.15 3.39
C ALA A 70 -16.89 -0.98 4.90
N LYS A 71 -17.52 -1.80 5.75
CA LYS A 71 -17.30 -1.80 7.20
C LYS A 71 -15.83 -1.99 7.59
N THR A 72 -15.08 -2.81 6.84
CA THR A 72 -13.63 -2.98 7.09
C THR A 72 -12.88 -1.67 6.89
N VAL A 73 -13.31 -0.86 5.93
CA VAL A 73 -12.71 0.44 5.63
C VAL A 73 -13.18 1.48 6.63
N GLU A 74 -14.47 1.49 6.99
CA GLU A 74 -15.02 2.39 8.01
C GLU A 74 -14.35 2.19 9.38
N ASP A 75 -14.31 0.95 9.87
CA ASP A 75 -13.71 0.60 11.16
C ASP A 75 -12.21 0.96 11.21
N THR A 76 -11.53 0.94 10.06
CA THR A 76 -10.08 1.14 9.98
C THR A 76 -9.68 2.58 9.62
N TYR A 77 -10.47 3.32 8.83
CA TYR A 77 -10.04 4.58 8.20
C TYR A 77 -11.04 5.74 8.30
N ALA A 78 -12.26 5.54 8.81
CA ALA A 78 -13.24 6.63 8.90
C ALA A 78 -12.71 7.85 9.68
N HIS A 79 -11.79 7.63 10.64
CA HIS A 79 -11.17 8.68 11.43
C HIS A 79 -10.14 9.55 10.66
N LEU A 80 -9.74 9.17 9.45
CA LEU A 80 -8.73 9.87 8.64
C LEU A 80 -9.35 10.75 7.53
N ALA A 81 -10.68 10.73 7.40
CA ALA A 81 -11.41 11.66 6.55
C ALA A 81 -11.32 13.08 7.14
N GLY A 82 -10.44 13.91 6.58
CA GLY A 82 -10.31 15.31 6.98
C GLY A 82 -8.88 15.80 7.26
N GLU A 83 -7.90 14.89 7.34
CA GLU A 83 -6.44 15.04 7.19
C GLU A 83 -5.77 16.07 6.26
N PRO A 84 -5.72 17.40 6.48
CA PRO A 84 -5.20 18.31 5.44
C PRO A 84 -3.68 18.13 5.23
N ALA A 85 -2.97 17.73 6.29
CA ALA A 85 -1.53 17.45 6.28
C ALA A 85 -1.18 16.19 5.48
N MET A 86 -2.06 15.18 5.46
CA MET A 86 -1.85 13.93 4.74
C MET A 86 -2.09 14.10 3.24
N GLU A 87 -3.13 14.84 2.83
CA GLU A 87 -3.40 15.12 1.40
C GLU A 87 -2.24 15.88 0.73
N ALA A 88 -1.67 16.87 1.44
CA ALA A 88 -0.49 17.59 0.98
C ALA A 88 0.74 16.66 0.84
N ALA A 89 0.95 15.75 1.80
CA ALA A 89 2.05 14.79 1.75
C ALA A 89 1.91 13.79 0.58
N LEU A 90 0.69 13.37 0.24
CA LEU A 90 0.46 12.40 -0.83
C LEU A 90 0.56 13.04 -2.23
N ARG A 91 0.17 14.32 -2.38
CA ARG A 91 0.49 15.10 -3.58
C ARG A 91 2.00 15.29 -3.76
N GLN A 92 2.76 15.35 -2.68
CA GLN A 92 4.23 15.43 -2.75
C GLN A 92 4.87 14.09 -3.11
N VAL A 93 4.34 12.97 -2.60
CA VAL A 93 4.90 11.62 -2.83
C VAL A 93 4.49 11.02 -4.18
N TRP A 94 3.27 11.30 -4.65
CA TRP A 94 2.72 10.73 -5.89
C TRP A 94 2.30 11.77 -6.94
N GLY A 95 2.36 13.06 -6.63
CA GLY A 95 2.29 14.09 -7.66
C GLY A 95 3.53 13.96 -8.53
N THR A 96 3.31 13.59 -9.79
CA THR A 96 4.31 13.62 -10.84
C THR A 96 5.03 14.96 -10.81
N GLY A 97 6.31 14.94 -10.43
CA GLY A 97 7.20 16.06 -10.66
C GLY A 97 7.12 16.45 -12.14
N ARG A 98 6.75 17.71 -12.39
CA ARG A 98 7.15 18.41 -13.60
C ARG A 98 8.48 19.09 -13.32
#